data_AF-A0A920GDW1-F1
#
_entry.id   AF-A0A920GDW1-F1
#
_cell.length_a   1.000
_cell.length_b   1.000
_cell.length_c   1.000
_cell.angle_alpha   90.00
_cell.angle_beta   90.00
_cell.angle_gamma   90.00
#
_symmetry.space_group_name_H-M   'P 1'
#
loop_
_entity.id
_entity.type
_entity.pdbx_description
1 polymer ?
#
loop_
_entity_poly.entity_id
_entity_poly.type
_entity_poly.pdbx_seq_one_letter_code
_entity_poly.pdbx_strand_id
1 'polypeptide(L)' 'MLDKSTSFDILVNSAGMARHGPAAETRPDDFDAVMDVNLRGAYFCPRWSLGK' A
#
# COMPACT_ATOMS: atom_id res chain seq x y z
N MET A 1 -19.99 0.36 3.66
CA MET A 1 -19.33 -0.96 3.68
C MET A 1 -19.22 -1.40 2.23
N LEU A 2 -18.02 -1.79 1.76
CA LEU A 2 -17.84 -2.22 0.36
C LEU A 2 -18.55 -3.55 0.13
N ASP A 3 -19.32 -3.63 -0.94
CA ASP A 3 -19.82 -4.90 -1.48
C ASP A 3 -18.64 -5.64 -2.13
N LYS A 4 -18.43 -6.90 -1.74
CA LYS A 4 -17.35 -7.76 -2.27
C LYS A 4 -17.48 -8.07 -3.76
N SER A 5 -18.64 -7.84 -4.37
CA SER A 5 -18.92 -8.17 -5.78
C SER A 5 -18.79 -6.99 -6.75
N THR A 6 -18.46 -5.79 -6.25
CA THR A 6 -18.33 -4.61 -7.10
C THR A 6 -16.96 -4.56 -7.79
N SER A 7 -16.95 -4.68 -9.12
CA SER A 7 -15.79 -4.37 -9.95
C SER A 7 -15.64 -2.85 -10.07
N PHE A 8 -14.40 -2.36 -10.02
CA PHE A 8 -14.09 -0.94 -10.17
C PHE A 8 -13.51 -0.65 -11.55
N ASP A 9 -13.99 0.40 -12.22
CA ASP A 9 -13.43 0.85 -13.51
C ASP A 9 -12.04 1.52 -13.33
N ILE A 10 -11.86 2.23 -12.21
CA ILE A 10 -10.63 2.93 -11.87
C ILE A 10 -10.29 2.64 -10.42
N LEU A 11 -9.06 2.18 -10.18
CA LEU A 11 -8.46 2.06 -8.86
C LEU A 11 -7.38 3.12 -8.68
N VAL A 12 -7.52 3.96 -7.66
CA VAL A 12 -6.50 4.93 -7.27
C VAL A 12 -5.91 4.51 -5.93
N ASN A 13 -4.70 3.95 -5.95
CA ASN A 13 -3.95 3.76 -4.70
C ASN A 13 -3.27 5.07 -4.29
N SER A 14 -3.89 5.80 -3.37
CA SER A 14 -3.32 7.01 -2.76
C SER A 14 -2.81 6.77 -1.33
N ALA A 15 -2.76 5.52 -0.87
CA ALA A 15 -2.22 5.22 0.45
C ALA A 15 -0.70 5.40 0.45
N GLY A 16 -0.20 6.15 1.42
CA GLY A 16 1.22 6.41 1.57
C GLY A 16 1.55 6.98 2.93
N MET A 17 2.73 6.62 3.46
CA MET A 17 3.30 7.21 4.66
C MET A 17 4.81 7.38 4.53
N ALA A 18 5.38 8.26 5.36
CA ALA A 18 6.80 8.50 5.42
C ALA A 18 7.29 8.48 6.88
N ARG A 19 8.48 7.92 7.09
CA ARG A 19 9.25 8.07 8.32
C ARG A 19 10.59 8.72 7.95
N HIS A 20 10.84 9.89 8.52
CA HIS A 20 11.98 10.71 8.15
C HIS A 20 13.13 10.51 9.13
N GLY A 21 14.34 10.43 8.60
CA GLY A 21 15.59 10.34 9.36
C GLY A 21 16.78 10.14 8.43
N PRO A 22 18.02 10.23 8.94
CA PRO A 22 19.19 9.86 8.18
C PRO A 22 19.10 8.40 7.71
N ALA A 23 19.50 8.12 6.47
CA ALA A 23 19.46 6.76 5.92
C ALA A 23 20.23 5.74 6.80
N ALA A 24 21.37 6.16 7.34
CA ALA A 24 22.21 5.35 8.22
C ALA A 24 21.57 4.98 9.57
N GLU A 25 20.53 5.70 9.98
CA GLU A 25 19.82 5.48 11.25
C GLU A 25 18.45 4.79 11.06
N THR A 26 18.13 4.40 9.82
CA THR A 26 16.85 3.76 9.51
C THR A 26 16.75 2.42 10.23
N ARG A 27 15.75 2.28 11.10
CA ARG A 27 15.47 1.01 11.76
C ARG A 27 14.70 0.09 10.79
N PRO A 28 14.91 -1.23 10.83
CA PRO A 28 14.14 -2.18 10.02
C PRO A 28 12.62 -1.96 10.13
N ASP A 29 12.10 -1.77 11.34
CA ASP A 29 10.67 -1.50 11.56
C ASP A 29 10.16 -0.23 10.85
N ASP A 30 11.00 0.79 10.69
CA ASP A 30 10.64 2.03 10.00
C ASP A 30 10.57 1.81 8.49
N PHE A 31 11.54 1.07 7.95
CA PHE A 31 11.58 0.68 6.56
C PHE A 31 10.40 -0.22 6.19
N ASP A 32 10.15 -1.25 7.00
CA ASP A 32 9.06 -2.21 6.80
C ASP A 32 7.70 -1.51 6.83
N ALA A 33 7.48 -0.59 7.78
CA ALA A 33 6.24 0.18 7.84
C ALA A 33 5.96 0.98 6.57
N VAL A 34 6.99 1.60 5.98
CA VAL A 34 6.86 2.36 4.72
C VAL A 34 6.67 1.41 3.54
N MET A 35 7.43 0.31 3.47
CA MET A 35 7.37 -0.64 2.36
C MET A 35 6.05 -1.43 2.34
N ASP A 36 5.51 -1.79 3.50
CA ASP A 36 4.24 -2.50 3.60
C ASP A 36 3.07 -1.65 3.06
N VAL A 37 3.05 -0.36 3.34
CA VAL A 37 2.00 0.54 2.85
C VAL A 37 2.26 0.96 1.40
N ASN A 38 3.43 1.54 1.13
CA ASN A 38 3.65 2.26 -0.13
C ASN A 38 3.94 1.32 -1.29
N LEU A 39 4.79 0.30 -1.07
CA LEU A 39 5.22 -0.60 -2.15
C LEU A 39 4.35 -1.84 -2.23
N ARG A 40 4.25 -2.61 -1.14
CA ARG A 40 3.42 -3.82 -1.08
C ARG A 40 1.95 -3.45 -1.29
N GLY A 41 1.43 -2.42 -0.61
CA GLY A 41 0.08 -1.93 -0.84
C GLY A 41 -0.19 -1.62 -2.32
N ALA A 42 0.66 -0.80 -2.96
CA ALA A 42 0.51 -0.46 -4.37
C ALA A 42 0.54 -1.67 -5.31
N TYR A 43 1.38 -2.66 -5.02
CA TYR A 43 1.56 -3.82 -5.88
C TYR A 43 0.45 -4.87 -5.73
N PHE A 44 -0.05 -5.08 -4.51
CA PHE A 44 -1.02 -6.14 -4.21
C PHE A 44 -2.47 -5.65 -4.19
N CYS A 45 -2.75 -4.36 -3.91
CA CYS A 45 -4.10 -3.80 -3.86
C CYS A 45 -4.94 -4.05 -5.14
N PRO A 46 -4.40 -3.93 -6.37
CA PRO A 46 -5.18 -4.20 -7.59
C PRO A 46 -5.74 -5.61 -7.69
N ARG A 47 -5.12 -6.59 -7.04
CA ARG A 47 -5.61 -7.98 -7.08
C ARG A 47 -6.99 -8.13 -6.44
N TRP A 48 -7.34 -7.23 -5.53
CA TRP A 48 -8.59 -7.30 -4.77
C TRP A 48 -9.72 -6.54 -5.49
N SER A 49 -9.40 -5.69 -6.48
CA SER A 49 -10.38 -4.96 -7.29
C SER A 49 -10.76 -5.67 -8.59
N LEU A 50 -9.99 -6.68 -9.02
CA LEU A 50 -10.15 -7.35 -10.31
C LEU A 50 -11.02 -8.63 -10.28
N GLY A 51 -11.76 -8.86 -9.19
CA GLY A 51 -12.77 -9.92 -9.14
C GLY A 51 -12.23 -11.34 -9.38
N LYS A 52 -11.08 -11.69 -8.80
CA LYS A 52 -10.60 -13.07 -8.71
C LYS A 52 -10.42 -13.51 -7.26
#